data_AF-A0A662Q9J6-F1
#
_entry.id   AF-A0A662Q9J6-F1
#
_cell.length_a   1.000
_cell.length_b   1.000
_cell.length_c   1.000
_cell.angle_alpha   90.00
_cell.angle_beta   90.00
_cell.angle_gamma   90.00
#
_symmetry.space_group_name_H-M   'P 1'
#
loop_
_entity.id
_entity.type
_entity.pdbx_description
1 polymer ?
#
loop_
_entity_poly.entity_id
_entity_poly.type
_entity_poly.pdbx_seq_one_letter_code
_entity_poly.pdbx_strand_id
1 'polypeptide(L)'
;MFIVTGSQVGVLRDFLRLEDPKAPLFGRFHRDIFLDRFDEKTSIEYLTRGFSEAGVSIPRDEILDAVAKLDGVVGCLTYYGYYRAYMKQTHKRALSQVFKELAALEAEELERLIAPSRKRYLAILKAVASGLHRWSEIKGYVVATAGGIEDSGSPSC
;
A
#
# COMPACT_ATOMS: atom_id res chain seq x y z
N MET A 1 0.13 27.96 10.10
CA MET A 1 0.46 27.03 8.99
C MET A 1 -0.01 25.66 9.40
N PHE A 2 -0.81 24.99 8.58
CA PHE A 2 -1.29 23.64 8.85
C PHE A 2 -0.63 22.68 7.85
N ILE A 3 -0.26 21.50 8.33
CA ILE A 3 0.19 20.38 7.50
C ILE A 3 -0.81 19.27 7.74
N VAL A 4 -1.37 18.74 6.66
CA VAL A 4 -2.31 17.63 6.71
C VAL A 4 -1.71 16.50 5.88
N THR A 5 -1.72 15.29 6.43
CA THR A 5 -1.17 14.09 5.79
C THR A 5 -2.25 13.02 5.69
N GLY A 6 -2.15 12.14 4.71
CA GLY A 6 -3.06 11.00 4.55
C GLY A 6 -2.56 10.00 3.52
N SER A 7 -2.62 8.71 3.87
CA SER A 7 -2.28 7.59 2.97
C SER A 7 -3.38 7.32 1.94
N GLN A 8 -4.63 7.68 2.26
CA GLN A 8 -5.79 7.57 1.37
C GLN A 8 -6.09 8.94 0.74
N VAL A 9 -5.33 9.30 -0.29
CA VAL A 9 -5.38 10.65 -0.92
C VAL A 9 -6.80 11.05 -1.34
N GLY A 10 -7.58 10.12 -1.90
CA GLY A 10 -8.97 10.38 -2.30
C GLY A 10 -9.85 10.75 -1.10
N VAL A 11 -9.82 9.94 -0.03
CA VAL A 11 -10.59 10.19 1.19
C VAL A 11 -10.19 11.52 1.84
N LEU A 12 -8.90 11.84 1.85
CA LEU A 12 -8.42 13.11 2.37
C LEU A 12 -8.94 14.30 1.55
N ARG A 13 -8.91 14.19 0.22
CA ARG A 13 -9.42 15.23 -0.67
C ARG A 13 -10.93 15.42 -0.53
N ASP A 14 -11.67 14.32 -0.41
CA ASP A 14 -13.11 14.32 -0.17
C ASP A 14 -13.47 14.97 1.18
N PHE A 15 -12.63 14.77 2.21
CA PHE A 15 -12.80 15.42 3.52
C PHE A 15 -12.53 16.93 3.45
N LEU A 16 -11.45 17.34 2.78
CA LEU A 16 -11.04 18.75 2.72
C LEU A 16 -11.93 19.58 1.79
N ARG A 17 -12.58 18.96 0.80
CA ARG A 17 -13.53 19.60 -0.15
C ARG A 17 -12.96 20.86 -0.79
N LEU A 18 -11.67 20.84 -1.16
CA LEU A 18 -10.95 22.02 -1.66
C LEU A 18 -11.53 22.56 -2.97
N GLU A 19 -12.23 21.70 -3.73
CA GLU A 19 -12.86 22.03 -5.01
C GLU A 19 -14.33 22.44 -4.88
N ASP A 20 -14.93 22.38 -3.68
CA ASP A 20 -16.34 22.71 -3.46
C ASP A 20 -16.51 24.19 -3.09
N PRO A 21 -17.15 25.03 -3.91
CA PRO A 21 -17.37 26.44 -3.62
C PRO A 21 -18.12 26.74 -2.32
N LYS A 22 -18.85 25.76 -1.77
CA LYS A 22 -19.57 25.87 -0.50
C LYS A 22 -18.73 25.46 0.72
N ALA A 23 -17.54 24.92 0.51
CA ALA A 23 -16.66 24.48 1.59
C ALA A 23 -15.81 25.63 2.15
N PRO A 24 -15.53 25.66 3.47
CA PRO A 24 -14.77 26.75 4.10
C PRO A 24 -13.33 26.94 3.58
N LEU A 25 -12.75 25.89 2.98
CA LEU A 25 -11.38 25.88 2.48
C LEU A 25 -11.27 26.20 0.99
N PHE A 26 -12.40 26.37 0.28
CA PHE A 26 -12.39 26.71 -1.13
C PHE A 26 -11.63 28.00 -1.42
N GLY A 27 -10.84 27.99 -2.50
CA GLY A 27 -10.03 29.14 -2.92
C GLY A 27 -8.85 29.48 -2.01
N ARG A 28 -8.62 28.74 -0.92
CA ARG A 28 -7.43 28.93 -0.08
C ARG A 28 -6.21 28.25 -0.71
N PHE A 29 -5.11 28.98 -0.76
CA PHE A 29 -3.85 28.47 -1.28
C PHE A 29 -3.37 27.27 -0.43
N HIS A 30 -3.00 26.20 -1.11
CA HIS A 30 -2.40 25.00 -0.53
C HIS A 30 -1.29 24.50 -1.45
N ARG A 31 -0.42 23.64 -0.92
CA ARG A 31 0.65 23.00 -1.68
C ARG A 31 0.57 21.51 -1.44
N ASP A 32 0.44 20.75 -2.53
CA ASP A 32 0.50 19.30 -2.49
C ASP A 32 1.98 18.86 -2.54
N ILE A 33 2.33 17.93 -1.66
CA ILE A 33 3.61 17.23 -1.67
C ILE A 33 3.29 15.74 -1.75
N PHE A 34 3.66 15.11 -2.87
CA PHE A 34 3.47 13.69 -3.07
C PHE A 34 4.72 12.93 -2.65
N LEU A 35 4.54 11.92 -1.82
CA LEU A 35 5.59 10.99 -1.42
C LEU A 35 5.29 9.65 -2.09
N ASP A 36 6.05 9.33 -3.12
CA ASP A 36 5.98 8.04 -3.80
C ASP A 36 6.94 7.01 -3.20
N ARG A 37 6.71 5.74 -3.54
CA ARG A 37 7.71 4.69 -3.35
C ARG A 37 9.01 5.04 -4.06
N PHE A 38 10.12 4.53 -3.53
CA PHE A 38 11.41 4.67 -4.19
C PHE A 38 11.44 3.89 -5.49
N ASP A 39 12.09 4.45 -6.51
CA ASP A 39 12.46 3.66 -7.67
C ASP A 39 13.55 2.63 -7.30
N GLU A 40 13.84 1.71 -8.22
CA GLU A 40 14.81 0.64 -7.98
C GLU A 40 16.19 1.20 -7.60
N LYS A 41 16.65 2.23 -8.30
CA LYS A 41 17.96 2.86 -8.07
C LYS A 41 18.03 3.49 -6.67
N THR A 42 17.01 4.26 -6.30
CA THR A 42 16.90 4.91 -5.00
C THR A 42 16.80 3.89 -3.88
N SER A 43 16.08 2.77 -4.11
CA SER A 43 15.97 1.67 -3.15
C SER A 43 17.32 0.99 -2.90
N ILE A 44 18.09 0.72 -3.97
CA ILE A 44 19.43 0.15 -3.87
C ILE A 44 20.35 1.11 -3.11
N GLU A 45 20.34 2.40 -3.47
CA GLU A 45 21.17 3.41 -2.81
C GLU A 45 20.79 3.58 -1.34
N TYR A 46 19.50 3.59 -1.02
CA TYR A 46 18.98 3.67 0.34
C TYR A 46 19.51 2.54 1.22
N LEU A 47 19.38 1.28 0.78
CA LEU A 47 19.90 0.14 1.52
C LEU A 47 21.43 0.15 1.60
N THR A 48 22.11 0.44 0.49
CA THR A 48 23.59 0.45 0.43
C THR A 48 24.16 1.47 1.40
N ARG A 49 23.61 2.68 1.42
CA ARG A 49 24.02 3.75 2.35
C ARG A 49 23.70 3.38 3.79
N GLY A 50 22.50 2.88 4.06
CA GLY A 50 22.11 2.44 5.40
C GLY A 50 23.03 1.35 5.96
N PHE A 51 23.41 0.36 5.16
CA PHE A 51 24.37 -0.67 5.58
C PHE A 51 25.78 -0.11 5.79
N SER A 52 26.24 0.79 4.91
CA SER A 52 27.53 1.46 5.08
C SER A 52 27.60 2.29 6.36
N GLU A 53 26.54 3.05 6.66
CA GLU A 53 26.42 3.85 7.89
C GLU A 53 26.34 2.97 9.14
N ALA A 54 25.74 1.79 9.03
CA ALA A 54 25.73 0.77 10.08
C ALA A 54 27.05 -0.02 10.21
N GLY A 55 28.02 0.19 9.33
CA GLY A 55 29.29 -0.54 9.32
C GLY A 55 29.15 -2.01 8.93
N VAL A 56 28.10 -2.37 8.17
CA VAL A 56 27.81 -3.75 7.74
C VAL A 56 28.05 -3.88 6.24
N SER A 57 28.79 -4.92 5.84
CA SER A 57 28.97 -5.26 4.43
C SER A 57 27.95 -6.33 4.03
N ILE A 58 27.09 -6.00 3.07
CA ILE A 58 26.06 -6.89 2.52
C ILE A 58 26.35 -7.15 1.04
N PRO A 59 26.27 -8.42 0.57
CA PRO A 59 26.44 -8.74 -0.85
C PRO A 59 25.46 -8.00 -1.75
N ARG A 60 25.92 -7.56 -2.93
CA ARG A 60 25.11 -6.74 -3.84
C ARG A 60 23.88 -7.49 -4.37
N ASP A 61 24.03 -8.77 -4.67
CA ASP A 61 22.94 -9.68 -5.07
C ASP A 61 21.84 -9.75 -4.00
N GLU A 62 22.21 -9.73 -2.72
CA GLU A 62 21.26 -9.70 -1.60
C GLU A 62 20.45 -8.38 -1.58
N ILE A 63 21.11 -7.25 -1.85
CA ILE A 63 20.45 -5.94 -1.93
C ILE A 63 19.48 -5.93 -3.11
N LEU A 64 19.90 -6.42 -4.28
CA LEU A 64 19.05 -6.47 -5.48
C LEU A 64 17.81 -7.36 -5.25
N ASP A 65 17.98 -8.53 -4.64
CA ASP A 65 16.86 -9.41 -4.32
C ASP A 65 15.89 -8.77 -3.31
N ALA A 66 16.41 -8.10 -2.28
CA ALA A 66 15.58 -7.39 -1.32
C ALA A 66 14.79 -6.25 -1.99
N VAL A 67 15.42 -5.45 -2.86
CA VAL A 67 14.74 -4.37 -3.58
C VAL A 67 13.65 -4.92 -4.49
N ALA A 68 13.94 -5.99 -5.25
CA ALA A 68 12.96 -6.63 -6.13
C ALA A 68 11.73 -7.17 -5.37
N LYS A 69 11.91 -7.64 -4.14
CA LYS A 69 10.84 -8.21 -3.31
C LYS A 69 10.05 -7.18 -2.52
N LEU A 70 10.65 -6.05 -2.18
CA LEU A 70 10.05 -5.02 -1.33
C LEU A 70 9.50 -3.82 -2.12
N ASP A 71 9.74 -3.81 -3.44
CA ASP A 71 9.09 -2.95 -4.44
C ASP A 71 9.09 -1.44 -4.10
N GLY A 72 10.21 -0.97 -3.54
CA GLY A 72 10.43 0.45 -3.26
C GLY A 72 9.66 1.02 -2.07
N VAL A 73 8.90 0.19 -1.34
CA VAL A 73 8.17 0.63 -0.16
C VAL A 73 9.16 0.94 0.97
N VAL A 74 9.33 2.23 1.28
CA VAL A 74 10.37 2.74 2.19
C VAL A 74 10.32 2.06 3.56
N GLY A 75 9.11 1.85 4.11
CA GLY A 75 8.92 1.16 5.38
C GLY A 75 9.48 -0.27 5.34
N CYS A 76 9.18 -1.02 4.28
CA CYS A 76 9.68 -2.38 4.07
C CYS A 76 11.21 -2.43 3.99
N LEU A 77 11.81 -1.53 3.21
CA LEU A 77 13.27 -1.41 3.08
C LEU A 77 13.93 -1.10 4.44
N THR A 78 13.30 -0.23 5.22
CA THR A 78 13.77 0.14 6.57
C THR A 78 13.76 -1.06 7.50
N TYR A 79 12.64 -1.79 7.58
CA TYR A 79 12.54 -2.99 8.42
C TYR A 79 13.52 -4.08 7.98
N TYR A 80 13.67 -4.28 6.68
CA TYR A 80 14.67 -5.20 6.15
C TYR A 80 16.08 -4.84 6.59
N GLY A 81 16.47 -3.57 6.43
CA GLY A 81 17.76 -3.05 6.87
C GLY A 81 17.97 -3.26 8.37
N TYR A 82 16.96 -2.98 9.19
CA TYR A 82 16.98 -3.22 10.63
C TYR A 82 17.23 -4.69 10.98
N TYR A 83 16.47 -5.61 10.37
CA TYR A 83 16.61 -7.04 10.63
C TYR A 83 17.98 -7.59 10.18
N ARG A 84 18.52 -7.08 9.07
CA ARG A 84 19.83 -7.51 8.57
C ARG A 84 20.99 -6.91 9.33
N ALA A 85 21.00 -5.60 9.54
CA ALA A 85 22.15 -4.89 10.10
C ALA A 85 22.22 -5.01 11.63
N TYR A 86 21.11 -4.78 12.32
CA TYR A 86 21.09 -4.70 13.79
C TYR A 86 20.75 -6.03 14.45
N MET A 87 19.72 -6.72 13.95
CA MET A 87 19.31 -8.02 14.50
C MET A 87 20.15 -9.19 13.97
N LYS A 88 21.07 -8.93 13.03
CA LYS A 88 21.99 -9.90 12.43
C LYS A 88 21.29 -11.16 11.90
N GLN A 89 20.05 -11.03 11.45
CA GLN A 89 19.30 -12.14 10.88
C GLN A 89 19.84 -12.48 9.50
N THR A 90 19.62 -13.71 9.03
CA THR A 90 19.91 -14.06 7.63
C THR A 90 18.99 -13.32 6.67
N HIS A 91 19.44 -13.13 5.42
CA HIS A 91 18.65 -12.54 4.35
C HIS A 91 17.21 -13.08 4.27
N LYS A 92 17.08 -14.41 4.19
CA LYS A 92 15.79 -15.10 4.12
C LYS A 92 14.90 -14.81 5.34
N ARG A 93 15.49 -14.79 6.54
CA ARG A 93 14.74 -14.56 7.78
C ARG A 93 14.29 -13.11 7.89
N ALA A 94 15.14 -12.16 7.53
CA ALA A 94 14.81 -10.74 7.50
C ALA A 94 13.63 -10.47 6.54
N LEU A 95 13.70 -10.95 5.30
CA LEU A 95 12.59 -10.84 4.35
C LEU A 95 11.30 -11.47 4.89
N SER A 96 11.39 -12.69 5.43
CA SER A 96 10.23 -13.38 6.00
C SER A 96 9.60 -12.60 7.15
N GLN A 97 10.41 -11.94 7.98
CA GLN A 97 9.92 -11.14 9.10
C GLN A 97 9.22 -9.88 8.62
N VAL A 98 9.80 -9.18 7.63
CA VAL A 98 9.19 -8.02 6.97
C VAL A 98 7.82 -8.40 6.41
N PHE A 99 7.72 -9.46 5.59
CA PHE A 99 6.46 -9.91 5.03
C PHE A 99 5.42 -10.28 6.09
N LYS A 100 5.84 -10.94 7.17
CA LYS A 100 4.94 -11.33 8.25
C LYS A 100 4.34 -10.11 8.96
N GLU A 101 5.15 -9.11 9.26
CA GLU A 101 4.72 -7.91 9.98
C GLU A 101 3.83 -7.02 9.12
N LEU A 102 4.21 -6.80 7.85
CA LEU A 102 3.38 -6.06 6.90
C LEU A 102 2.05 -6.76 6.66
N ALA A 103 2.05 -8.08 6.44
CA ALA A 103 0.80 -8.81 6.24
C ALA A 103 -0.13 -8.71 7.46
N ALA A 104 0.40 -8.69 8.68
CA ALA A 104 -0.40 -8.54 9.88
C ALA A 104 -1.01 -7.12 10.00
N LEU A 105 -0.21 -6.08 9.73
CA LEU A 105 -0.67 -4.69 9.75
C LEU A 105 -1.74 -4.44 8.68
N GLU A 106 -1.44 -4.82 7.44
CA GLU A 106 -2.35 -4.69 6.30
C GLU A 106 -3.64 -5.48 6.50
N ALA A 107 -3.58 -6.66 7.11
CA ALA A 107 -4.79 -7.43 7.41
C ALA A 107 -5.72 -6.71 8.40
N GLU A 108 -5.16 -6.04 9.40
CA GLU A 108 -5.97 -5.27 10.36
C GLU A 108 -6.61 -4.04 9.71
N GLU A 109 -5.84 -3.27 8.92
CA GLU A 109 -6.36 -2.12 8.18
C GLU A 109 -7.42 -2.53 7.16
N LEU A 110 -7.15 -3.60 6.43
CA LEU A 110 -8.07 -4.15 5.45
C LEU A 110 -9.37 -4.61 6.10
N GLU A 111 -9.32 -5.34 7.22
CA GLU A 111 -10.50 -5.83 7.91
C GLU A 111 -11.40 -4.65 8.37
N ARG A 112 -10.81 -3.56 8.87
CA ARG A 112 -11.55 -2.34 9.21
C ARG A 112 -12.24 -1.71 8.01
N LEU A 113 -11.57 -1.69 6.85
CA LEU A 113 -12.11 -1.11 5.62
C LEU A 113 -13.25 -1.95 5.03
N ILE A 114 -13.16 -3.27 5.09
CA ILE A 114 -14.10 -4.18 4.42
C ILE A 114 -15.25 -4.66 5.32
N ALA A 115 -15.18 -4.46 6.63
CA ALA A 115 -16.15 -4.96 7.60
C ALA A 115 -17.63 -4.80 7.17
N PRO A 116 -18.07 -3.67 6.57
CA PRO A 116 -19.46 -3.50 6.14
C PRO A 116 -19.92 -4.46 5.02
N SER A 117 -19.00 -5.02 4.22
CA SER A 117 -19.32 -5.91 3.09
C SER A 117 -18.19 -6.91 2.82
N ARG A 118 -17.69 -7.52 3.89
CA ARG A 118 -16.47 -8.34 3.92
C ARG A 118 -16.39 -9.35 2.78
N LYS A 119 -17.45 -10.15 2.59
CA LYS A 119 -17.49 -11.22 1.57
C LYS A 119 -17.27 -10.69 0.15
N ARG A 120 -17.88 -9.55 -0.18
CA ARG A 120 -17.79 -8.94 -1.52
C ARG A 120 -16.44 -8.30 -1.74
N TYR A 121 -15.96 -7.50 -0.80
CA TYR A 121 -14.63 -6.87 -0.91
C TYR A 121 -13.50 -7.89 -0.99
N LEU A 122 -13.54 -8.97 -0.18
CA LEU A 122 -12.55 -10.05 -0.30
C LEU A 122 -12.60 -10.73 -1.67
N ALA A 123 -13.79 -10.92 -2.25
CA ALA A 123 -13.90 -11.49 -3.59
C ALA A 123 -13.33 -10.56 -4.67
N ILE A 124 -13.56 -9.24 -4.56
CA ILE A 124 -13.00 -8.23 -5.46
C ILE A 124 -11.46 -8.24 -5.36
N LEU A 125 -10.92 -8.18 -4.14
CA LEU A 125 -9.48 -8.15 -3.92
C LEU A 125 -8.81 -9.43 -4.43
N LYS A 126 -9.42 -10.60 -4.20
CA LYS A 126 -8.92 -11.87 -4.75
C LYS A 126 -8.95 -11.91 -6.27
N ALA A 127 -10.01 -11.39 -6.89
CA ALA A 127 -10.10 -11.29 -8.35
C ALA A 127 -8.94 -10.46 -8.92
N VAL A 128 -8.72 -9.27 -8.38
CA VAL A 128 -7.65 -8.36 -8.81
C VAL A 128 -6.27 -8.97 -8.56
N ALA A 129 -6.04 -9.55 -7.38
CA ALA A 129 -4.78 -10.21 -7.03
C ALA A 129 -4.49 -11.43 -7.94
N SER A 130 -5.52 -12.04 -8.52
CA SER A 130 -5.38 -13.16 -9.47
C SER A 130 -5.18 -12.70 -10.93
N GLY A 131 -5.03 -11.39 -11.17
CA GLY A 131 -4.79 -10.84 -12.51
C GLY A 131 -6.07 -10.52 -13.31
N LEU A 132 -7.24 -10.48 -12.66
CA LEU A 132 -8.47 -10.02 -13.31
C LEU A 132 -8.50 -8.49 -13.30
N HIS A 133 -8.46 -7.88 -14.48
CA HIS A 133 -8.33 -6.42 -14.63
C HIS A 133 -9.53 -5.76 -15.33
N ARG A 134 -10.43 -6.54 -15.94
CA ARG A 134 -11.65 -5.99 -16.56
C ARG A 134 -12.85 -6.09 -15.63
N TRP A 135 -13.72 -5.08 -15.70
CA TRP A 135 -14.97 -5.03 -14.93
C TRP A 135 -15.81 -6.31 -15.05
N SER A 136 -15.99 -6.82 -16.26
CA SER A 136 -16.78 -8.04 -16.52
C SER A 136 -16.19 -9.28 -15.85
N GLU A 137 -14.86 -9.42 -15.85
CA GLU A 137 -14.15 -10.54 -15.22
C GLU A 137 -14.26 -10.48 -13.70
N ILE A 138 -14.02 -9.30 -13.12
CA ILE A 138 -14.14 -9.07 -11.68
C ILE A 138 -15.59 -9.29 -11.23
N LYS A 139 -16.57 -8.72 -11.93
CA LYS A 139 -18.01 -8.91 -11.64
C LYS A 139 -18.38 -10.40 -11.69
N GLY A 140 -17.93 -11.13 -12.72
CA GLY A 140 -18.17 -12.56 -12.85
C GLY A 140 -17.62 -13.35 -11.66
N TYR A 141 -16.36 -13.11 -11.28
CA TYR A 141 -15.73 -13.76 -10.13
C TYR A 141 -16.46 -13.46 -8.81
N VAL A 142 -16.81 -12.18 -8.59
CA VAL A 142 -17.50 -11.74 -7.37
C VAL A 142 -18.90 -12.33 -7.28
N VAL A 143 -19.66 -12.36 -8.37
CA VAL A 143 -20.99 -12.97 -8.39
C VAL A 143 -20.90 -14.46 -8.08
N ALA A 144 -19.94 -15.17 -8.67
CA ALA A 144 -19.71 -16.58 -8.42
C ALA A 144 -19.30 -16.88 -6.96
N THR A 145 -18.52 -16.00 -6.33
CA THR A 145 -17.94 -16.23 -5.00
C THR A 145 -18.80 -15.67 -3.86
N ALA A 146 -19.37 -14.48 -4.06
CA ALA A 146 -20.06 -13.70 -3.03
C ALA A 146 -21.59 -13.71 -3.18
N GLY A 147 -22.12 -14.06 -4.36
CA GLY A 147 -23.55 -14.02 -4.69
C GLY A 147 -23.92 -12.80 -5.55
N GLY A 148 -25.17 -12.73 -6.00
CA GLY A 148 -25.68 -11.65 -6.85
C GLY A 148 -25.42 -10.25 -6.28
N ILE A 149 -25.19 -9.29 -7.18
CA ILE A 149 -25.17 -7.87 -6.87
C ILE A 149 -26.56 -7.35 -7.23
N GLU A 150 -27.39 -7.06 -6.23
CA GLU A 150 -28.61 -6.29 -6.48
C GLU A 150 -28.18 -4.87 -6.87
N ASP A 151 -28.47 -4.49 -8.13
CA ASP A 151 -28.37 -3.10 -8.56
C ASP A 151 -29.50 -2.33 -7.88
N SER A 152 -29.26 -1.80 -6.68
CA SER A 152 -30.09 -0.75 -6.11
C SER A 152 -29.86 0.53 -6.92
N GLY A 153 -30.49 0.59 -8.09
CA GLY A 153 -30.32 1.66 -9.07
C GLY A 153 -31.22 1.59 -10.30
N SER A 154 -32.31 0.81 -10.27
CA SER A 154 -33.39 1.00 -11.23
C SER A 154 -34.36 2.05 -10.67
N PRO A 155 -34.52 3.23 -11.28
CA PRO A 155 -35.66 4.07 -10.94
C PRO A 155 -36.90 3.26 -11.36
N SER A 156 -37.71 2.90 -10.38
CA SER A 156 -39.06 2.38 -10.62
C SER A 156 -39.77 3.35 -11.57
N CYS A 157 -40.18 2.83 -12.72
CA CYS A 157 -41.02 3.50 -13.71
C CYS A 157 -42.33 3.99 -13.09
#